data_AF-A0A8C7YA61-F1
#
_entry.id   AF-A0A8C7YA61-F1
#
_cell.length_a   1.000
_cell.length_b   1.000
_cell.length_c   1.000
_cell.angle_alpha   90.00
_cell.angle_beta   90.00
_cell.angle_gamma   90.00
#
_symmetry.space_group_name_H-M   'P 1'
#
loop_
_entity.id
_entity.type
_entity.pdbx_description
1 polymer ?
#
loop_
_entity_poly.entity_id
_entity_poly.type
_entity_poly.pdbx_seq_one_letter_code
_entity_poly.pdbx_strand_id
1 'polypeptide(L)'
;DVLSLEEILAEGSEPEGGSPSHAEQIRSGKAKLKALKEAMYHSAEHGHVDITIDIRSLGVPWTLHTWLESLRTCFHQHRRPLIQGLLKEFSCIDEEEYTEELVTHGLPLMSQILRASKNEVISQQLCVIFTQCYGPYPIPKLVEIKRKPNSRLDPHFLNNKDMSDVTFLVEGKPFYAHKVLLFTASNRFKSLLANRPCGENTCIEISNVKYHIFQLVMQYLYFGGTDALHIRNSDVMELLSAAKFFQLEALQRHCEIICSKNINTETCVEIYNHTKFLDAPDLASYIEGFFLKNMVILIELEPFKQLLYDTPADSPGADVLQALEKTLAIRIRSIHLSSSKGSVV
;
A
#
# COMPACT_ATOMS: atom_id res chain seq x y z
N ASP A 1 15.07 37.57 -37.01
CA ASP A 1 15.08 36.11 -37.17
C ASP A 1 15.80 35.46 -36.01
N VAL A 2 15.04 34.69 -35.22
CA VAL A 2 15.59 33.86 -34.15
C VAL A 2 15.93 32.53 -34.80
N LEU A 3 17.21 32.20 -34.87
CA LEU A 3 17.71 30.94 -35.41
C LEU A 3 17.09 29.76 -34.64
N SER A 4 16.66 28.74 -35.37
CA SER A 4 16.21 27.48 -34.79
C SER A 4 17.36 26.78 -34.06
N LEU A 5 17.04 26.00 -33.02
CA LEU A 5 18.04 25.26 -32.24
C LEU A 5 18.88 24.31 -33.13
N GLU A 6 18.29 23.85 -34.24
CA GLU A 6 18.93 23.01 -35.25
C GLU A 6 20.00 23.77 -36.05
N GLU A 7 19.75 25.04 -36.38
CA GLU A 7 20.71 25.92 -37.06
C GLU A 7 21.87 26.29 -36.15
N ILE A 8 21.60 26.58 -34.87
CA ILE A 8 22.64 26.90 -33.86
C ILE A 8 23.57 25.69 -33.62
N LEU A 9 23.03 24.47 -33.69
CA LEU A 9 23.83 23.24 -33.52
C LEU A 9 24.59 22.84 -34.79
N ALA A 10 24.25 23.38 -35.96
CA ALA A 10 24.92 23.09 -37.23
C ALA A 10 26.18 23.94 -37.45
N GLU A 11 26.23 25.16 -36.90
CA GLU A 11 27.35 26.10 -37.07
C GLU A 11 28.68 25.64 -36.41
N GLY A 12 28.65 24.64 -35.53
CA GLY A 12 29.84 24.12 -34.84
C GLY A 12 30.66 23.07 -35.61
N SER A 13 30.25 22.67 -36.82
CA SER A 13 30.87 21.53 -37.52
C SER A 13 30.96 21.71 -39.04
N GLU A 14 31.81 22.64 -39.48
CA GLU A 14 32.33 22.65 -40.85
C GLU A 14 33.80 22.19 -40.83
N PRO A 15 34.12 20.92 -41.18
CA PRO A 15 35.42 20.59 -41.71
C PRO A 15 35.35 20.62 -43.25
N GLU A 16 36.28 21.36 -43.85
CA GLU A 16 36.52 21.37 -45.29
C GLU A 16 36.71 19.96 -45.84
N GLY A 17 35.97 19.64 -46.92
CA GLY A 17 36.44 18.78 -48.01
C GLY A 17 36.78 17.32 -47.67
N GLY A 18 35.80 16.51 -47.28
CA GLY A 18 35.89 15.04 -47.32
C GLY A 18 34.62 14.39 -46.81
N SER A 19 34.02 13.47 -47.57
CA SER A 19 32.88 12.69 -47.09
C SER A 19 33.31 11.90 -45.85
N PRO A 20 32.75 12.18 -44.66
CA PRO A 20 33.23 11.59 -43.41
C PRO A 20 33.05 10.08 -43.45
N SER A 21 34.07 9.36 -42.97
CA SER A 21 34.01 7.90 -42.89
C SER A 21 32.82 7.47 -41.99
N HIS A 22 32.26 6.29 -42.23
CA HIS A 22 31.14 5.76 -41.43
C HIS A 22 31.45 5.74 -39.92
N ALA A 23 32.73 5.58 -39.55
CA ALA A 23 33.18 5.65 -38.16
C ALA A 23 33.17 7.09 -37.58
N GLU A 24 33.48 8.11 -38.39
CA GLU A 24 33.42 9.53 -38.01
C GLU A 24 31.98 10.03 -37.89
N GLN A 25 31.09 9.58 -38.78
CA GLN A 25 29.65 9.85 -38.68
C GLN A 25 29.05 9.26 -37.40
N ILE A 26 29.41 8.01 -37.04
CA ILE A 26 28.99 7.39 -35.78
C ILE A 26 29.56 8.14 -34.57
N ARG A 27 30.83 8.56 -34.62
CA ARG A 27 31.48 9.29 -33.52
C ARG A 27 30.85 10.68 -33.32
N SER A 28 30.58 11.39 -34.41
CA SER A 28 29.88 12.68 -34.42
C SER A 28 28.46 12.54 -33.88
N GLY A 29 27.72 11.51 -34.29
CA GLY A 29 26.37 11.23 -33.77
C GLY A 29 26.35 10.94 -32.26
N LYS A 30 27.33 10.20 -31.74
CA LYS A 30 27.47 9.96 -30.29
C LYS A 30 27.80 11.24 -29.51
N ALA A 31 28.68 12.10 -30.05
CA ALA A 31 29.02 13.37 -29.44
C ALA A 31 27.82 14.34 -29.42
N LYS A 32 27.08 14.42 -30.54
CA LYS A 32 25.84 15.20 -30.65
C LYS A 32 24.78 14.73 -29.65
N LEU A 33 24.56 13.42 -29.56
CA LEU A 33 23.61 12.86 -28.57
C LEU A 33 24.03 13.18 -27.14
N LYS A 34 25.33 13.13 -26.82
CA LYS A 34 25.83 13.50 -25.49
C LYS A 34 25.55 14.97 -25.18
N ALA A 35 25.86 15.88 -26.11
CA ALA A 35 25.58 17.31 -25.96
C ALA A 35 24.09 17.60 -25.78
N LEU A 36 23.23 16.91 -26.54
CA LEU A 36 21.77 17.04 -26.39
C LEU A 36 21.28 16.52 -25.03
N LYS A 37 21.86 15.43 -24.51
CA LYS A 37 21.55 14.96 -23.15
C LYS A 37 21.96 15.96 -22.08
N GLU A 38 23.13 16.58 -22.20
CA GLU A 38 23.59 17.63 -21.28
C GLU A 38 22.69 18.87 -21.37
N ALA A 39 22.31 19.29 -22.58
CA ALA A 39 21.37 20.39 -22.79
C ALA A 39 19.99 20.11 -22.17
N MET A 40 19.47 18.89 -22.34
CA MET A 40 18.21 18.44 -21.74
C MET A 40 18.25 18.45 -20.21
N TYR A 41 19.39 18.03 -19.63
CA TYR A 41 19.62 18.09 -18.19
C TYR A 41 19.58 19.54 -17.69
N HIS A 42 20.34 20.43 -18.32
CA HIS A 42 20.38 21.84 -17.93
C HIS A 42 19.04 22.54 -18.14
N SER A 43 18.31 22.27 -19.23
CA SER A 43 17.00 22.88 -19.46
C SER A 43 15.98 22.44 -18.41
N ALA A 44 15.99 21.16 -18.01
CA ALA A 44 15.12 20.64 -16.96
C ALA A 44 15.40 21.30 -15.60
N GLU A 45 16.66 21.32 -15.15
CA GLU A 45 17.08 21.89 -13.85
C GLU A 45 16.77 23.39 -13.70
N HIS A 46 16.74 24.13 -14.81
CA HIS A 46 16.44 25.57 -14.80
C HIS A 46 14.96 25.88 -15.09
N GLY A 47 14.10 24.86 -15.18
CA GLY A 47 12.66 25.02 -15.41
C GLY A 47 12.28 25.44 -16.83
N HIS A 48 13.17 25.26 -17.81
CA HIS A 48 12.92 25.54 -19.24
C HIS A 48 12.23 24.36 -19.92
N VAL A 49 11.01 24.04 -19.47
CA VAL A 49 10.34 22.80 -19.86
C VAL A 49 10.05 22.70 -21.36
N ASP A 50 9.73 23.80 -22.04
CA ASP A 50 9.48 23.77 -23.49
C ASP A 50 10.75 23.33 -24.26
N ILE A 51 11.93 23.84 -23.87
CA ILE A 51 13.22 23.42 -24.44
C ILE A 51 13.46 21.94 -24.16
N THR A 52 13.17 21.47 -22.94
CA THR A 52 13.33 20.05 -22.60
C THR A 52 12.45 19.15 -23.46
N ILE A 53 11.20 19.54 -23.72
CA ILE A 53 10.25 18.81 -24.57
C ILE A 53 10.71 18.85 -26.04
N ASP A 54 11.22 19.98 -26.53
CA ASP A 54 11.78 20.08 -27.87
C ASP A 54 12.98 19.14 -28.04
N ILE A 55 13.90 19.10 -27.06
CA ILE A 55 15.04 18.17 -27.09
C ILE A 55 14.57 16.71 -27.02
N ARG A 56 13.53 16.41 -26.23
CA ARG A 56 12.90 15.08 -26.21
C ARG A 56 12.36 14.70 -27.60
N SER A 57 11.74 15.64 -28.31
CA SER A 57 11.20 15.41 -29.66
C SER A 57 12.28 15.06 -30.70
N LEU A 58 13.52 15.48 -30.47
CA LEU A 58 14.71 15.11 -31.27
C LEU A 58 15.20 13.67 -31.00
N GLY A 59 14.50 12.90 -30.18
CA GLY A 59 14.80 11.48 -29.92
C GLY A 59 15.72 11.24 -28.73
N VAL A 60 16.01 12.26 -27.92
CA VAL A 60 16.75 12.07 -26.66
C VAL A 60 15.84 11.33 -25.66
N PRO A 61 16.27 10.21 -25.06
CA PRO A 61 15.47 9.50 -24.07
C PRO A 61 15.38 10.30 -22.77
N TRP A 62 14.26 10.16 -22.07
CA TRP A 62 14.16 10.63 -20.69
C TRP A 62 15.17 9.89 -19.82
N THR A 63 15.79 10.63 -18.90
CA THR A 63 16.30 10.05 -17.65
C THR A 63 15.24 10.25 -16.58
N LEU A 64 15.25 9.44 -15.52
CA LEU A 64 14.36 9.63 -14.37
C LEU A 64 14.37 11.07 -13.85
N HIS A 65 15.56 11.64 -13.68
CA HIS A 65 15.76 12.99 -13.18
C HIS A 65 15.16 14.07 -14.11
N THR A 66 15.50 14.04 -15.40
CA THR A 66 15.00 15.05 -16.36
C THR A 66 13.48 14.99 -16.54
N TRP A 67 12.91 13.79 -16.52
CA TRP A 67 11.46 13.60 -16.52
C TRP A 67 10.83 14.18 -15.25
N LEU A 68 11.40 13.88 -14.08
CA LEU A 68 10.88 14.31 -12.81
C LEU A 68 10.89 15.83 -12.66
N GLU A 69 11.97 16.48 -13.05
CA GLU A 69 12.09 17.94 -12.94
C GLU A 69 11.21 18.67 -13.97
N SER A 70 11.03 18.08 -15.16
CA SER A 70 10.05 18.56 -16.14
C SER A 70 8.62 18.44 -15.62
N LEU A 71 8.28 17.31 -14.99
CA LEU A 71 6.97 17.09 -14.37
C LEU A 71 6.73 18.07 -13.22
N ARG A 72 7.75 18.27 -12.37
CA ARG A 72 7.72 19.23 -11.26
C ARG A 72 7.45 20.63 -11.78
N THR A 73 8.21 21.08 -12.77
CA THR A 73 8.05 22.39 -13.41
C THR A 73 6.65 22.56 -13.99
N CYS A 74 6.16 21.56 -14.73
CA CYS A 74 4.80 21.59 -15.30
C CYS A 74 3.71 21.68 -14.23
N PHE A 75 3.89 21.00 -13.10
CA PHE A 75 2.95 21.04 -11.98
C PHE A 75 2.91 22.43 -11.32
N HIS A 76 4.06 23.03 -11.05
CA HIS A 76 4.17 24.38 -10.48
C HIS A 76 3.60 25.45 -11.42
N GLN A 77 3.79 25.29 -12.73
CA GLN A 77 3.25 26.20 -13.75
C GLN A 77 1.80 25.87 -14.16
N HIS A 78 1.17 24.86 -13.55
CA HIS A 78 -0.19 24.40 -13.85
C HIS A 78 -0.44 24.02 -15.33
N ARG A 79 0.59 23.53 -16.04
CA ARG A 79 0.53 23.17 -17.47
C ARG A 79 -0.04 21.76 -17.68
N ARG A 80 -1.35 21.60 -17.46
CA ARG A 80 -2.05 20.30 -17.52
C ARG A 80 -1.79 19.46 -18.77
N PRO A 81 -1.78 20.01 -20.02
CA PRO A 81 -1.51 19.20 -21.21
C PRO A 81 -0.11 18.57 -21.20
N LEU A 82 0.89 19.30 -20.70
CA LEU A 82 2.25 18.78 -20.58
C LEU A 82 2.37 17.73 -19.47
N ILE A 83 1.69 17.94 -18.33
CA ILE A 83 1.61 16.92 -17.27
C ILE A 83 1.07 15.61 -17.86
N GLN A 84 -0.05 15.66 -18.59
CA GLN A 84 -0.65 14.47 -19.20
C GLN A 84 0.28 13.79 -20.22
N GLY A 85 1.03 14.58 -21.00
CA GLY A 85 2.04 14.05 -21.94
C GLY A 85 3.19 13.34 -21.21
N LEU A 86 3.76 14.00 -20.20
CA LEU A 86 4.86 13.47 -19.40
C LEU A 86 4.47 12.18 -18.66
N LEU A 87 3.30 12.14 -18.05
CA LEU A 87 2.82 10.94 -17.35
C LEU A 87 2.66 9.75 -18.31
N LYS A 88 2.23 9.98 -19.55
CA LYS A 88 2.14 8.93 -20.58
C LYS A 88 3.53 8.37 -20.95
N GLU A 89 4.55 9.22 -20.94
CA GLU A 89 5.92 8.86 -21.30
C GLU A 89 6.74 8.25 -20.15
N PHE A 90 6.19 8.11 -18.95
CA PHE A 90 6.91 7.46 -17.83
C PHE A 90 7.38 6.04 -18.19
N SER A 91 6.57 5.32 -18.98
CA SER A 91 6.93 3.98 -19.49
C SER A 91 8.17 3.93 -20.39
N CYS A 92 8.67 5.07 -20.86
CA CYS A 92 9.93 5.16 -21.61
C CYS A 92 11.17 5.12 -20.72
N ILE A 93 11.02 5.26 -19.39
CA ILE A 93 12.11 5.20 -18.42
C ILE A 93 12.26 3.74 -18.00
N ASP A 94 13.46 3.18 -18.19
CA ASP A 94 13.75 1.79 -17.84
C ASP A 94 13.65 1.59 -16.32
N GLU A 95 13.09 0.45 -15.89
CA GLU A 95 13.01 0.07 -14.48
C GLU A 95 14.41 -0.08 -13.84
N GLU A 96 15.45 -0.32 -14.65
CA GLU A 96 16.84 -0.31 -14.18
C GLU A 96 17.36 1.09 -13.82
N GLU A 97 16.73 2.16 -14.33
CA GLU A 97 17.07 3.55 -14.00
C GLU A 97 16.33 4.05 -12.76
N TYR A 98 15.51 3.22 -12.10
CA TYR A 98 14.87 3.62 -10.86
C TYR A 98 15.92 3.81 -9.78
N THR A 99 15.92 5.00 -9.16
CA THR A 99 16.85 5.37 -8.07
C THR A 99 16.06 5.77 -6.82
N GLU A 100 16.76 6.07 -5.72
CA GLU A 100 16.12 6.65 -4.53
C GLU A 100 15.39 7.97 -4.84
N GLU A 101 15.77 8.70 -5.90
CA GLU A 101 15.09 9.94 -6.31
C GLU A 101 13.61 9.69 -6.67
N LEU A 102 13.30 8.58 -7.35
CA LEU A 102 11.92 8.19 -7.63
C LEU A 102 11.13 8.04 -6.33
N VAL A 103 11.75 7.50 -5.29
CA VAL A 103 11.10 7.23 -4.01
C VAL A 103 10.98 8.50 -3.15
N THR A 104 12.04 9.30 -3.06
CA THR A 104 12.09 10.47 -2.17
C THR A 104 11.47 11.72 -2.77
N HIS A 105 11.43 11.84 -4.10
CA HIS A 105 10.95 13.02 -4.80
C HIS A 105 9.86 12.70 -5.83
N GLY A 106 9.96 11.57 -6.51
CA GLY A 106 8.99 11.14 -7.53
C GLY A 106 7.62 10.79 -6.97
N LEU A 107 7.56 9.83 -6.04
CA LEU A 107 6.29 9.41 -5.43
C LEU A 107 5.59 10.58 -4.72
N PRO A 108 6.25 11.41 -3.89
CA PRO A 108 5.59 12.56 -3.28
C PRO A 108 5.01 13.55 -4.30
N LEU A 109 5.74 13.83 -5.39
CA LEU A 109 5.24 14.71 -6.45
C LEU A 109 4.00 14.10 -7.13
N MET A 110 4.04 12.82 -7.47
CA MET A 110 2.91 12.12 -8.10
C MET A 110 1.70 12.05 -7.17
N SER A 111 1.89 11.78 -5.87
CA SER A 111 0.85 11.84 -4.84
C SER A 111 0.22 13.24 -4.73
N GLN A 112 1.03 14.29 -4.80
CA GLN A 112 0.56 15.68 -4.79
C GLN A 112 -0.23 16.03 -6.05
N ILE A 113 0.25 15.62 -7.24
CA ILE A 113 -0.48 15.81 -8.50
C ILE A 113 -1.82 15.06 -8.44
N LEU A 114 -1.83 13.82 -7.95
CA LEU A 114 -3.06 13.03 -7.81
C LEU A 114 -4.06 13.75 -6.91
N ARG A 115 -3.63 14.21 -5.74
CA ARG A 115 -4.48 14.94 -4.77
C ARG A 115 -5.03 16.25 -5.34
N ALA A 116 -4.21 17.00 -6.06
CA ALA A 116 -4.59 18.30 -6.61
C ALA A 116 -5.44 18.17 -7.89
N SER A 117 -5.37 17.04 -8.57
CA SER A 117 -6.05 16.82 -9.85
C SER A 117 -7.51 16.41 -9.65
N LYS A 118 -8.41 17.13 -10.33
CA LYS A 118 -9.79 16.70 -10.59
C LYS A 118 -9.97 16.12 -12.00
N ASN A 119 -8.87 15.93 -12.73
CA ASN A 119 -8.89 15.43 -14.10
C ASN A 119 -8.72 13.91 -14.10
N GLU A 120 -9.72 13.21 -14.62
CA GLU A 120 -9.76 11.74 -14.64
C GLU A 120 -8.61 11.13 -15.43
N VAL A 121 -8.18 11.75 -16.54
CA VAL A 121 -7.08 11.25 -17.38
C VAL A 121 -5.76 11.30 -16.62
N ILE A 122 -5.48 12.40 -15.93
CA ILE A 122 -4.27 12.52 -15.08
C ILE A 122 -4.32 11.48 -13.95
N SER A 123 -5.47 11.33 -13.28
CA SER A 123 -5.63 10.34 -12.21
C SER A 123 -5.41 8.91 -12.71
N GLN A 124 -5.98 8.55 -13.86
CA GLN A 124 -5.79 7.24 -14.48
C GLN A 124 -4.31 6.99 -14.83
N GLN A 125 -3.63 7.97 -15.44
CA GLN A 125 -2.21 7.84 -15.80
C GLN A 125 -1.33 7.66 -14.56
N LEU A 126 -1.60 8.40 -13.47
CA LEU A 126 -0.89 8.22 -12.20
C LEU A 126 -1.13 6.83 -11.61
N CYS A 127 -2.37 6.33 -11.65
CA CYS A 127 -2.69 4.97 -11.20
C CYS A 127 -1.96 3.90 -12.02
N VAL A 128 -1.80 4.11 -13.33
CA VAL A 128 -1.00 3.23 -14.20
C VAL A 128 0.46 3.23 -13.75
N ILE A 129 1.05 4.41 -13.51
CA ILE A 129 2.44 4.53 -13.03
C ILE A 129 2.62 3.84 -11.67
N PHE A 130 1.72 4.10 -10.71
CA PHE A 130 1.80 3.45 -9.39
C PHE A 130 1.67 1.93 -9.47
N THR A 131 0.80 1.42 -10.35
CA THR A 131 0.65 -0.02 -10.60
C THR A 131 1.92 -0.61 -11.24
N GLN A 132 2.50 0.10 -12.22
CA GLN A 132 3.77 -0.28 -12.85
C GLN A 132 4.91 -0.34 -11.83
N CYS A 133 5.11 0.72 -11.05
CA CYS A 133 6.15 0.81 -10.02
C CYS A 133 5.98 -0.23 -8.89
N TYR A 134 4.75 -0.66 -8.60
CA TYR A 134 4.52 -1.73 -7.61
C TYR A 134 5.00 -3.10 -8.10
N GLY A 135 4.98 -3.29 -9.42
CA GLY A 135 5.49 -4.46 -10.12
C GLY A 135 4.54 -5.66 -10.16
N PRO A 136 4.87 -6.68 -10.97
CA PRO A 136 4.01 -7.83 -11.22
C PRO A 136 3.96 -8.83 -10.05
N TYR A 137 4.95 -8.78 -9.15
CA TYR A 137 5.14 -9.73 -8.06
C TYR A 137 3.94 -9.78 -7.10
N PRO A 138 3.66 -10.93 -6.46
CA PRO A 138 2.56 -11.05 -5.51
C PRO A 138 2.77 -10.13 -4.28
N ILE A 139 1.67 -9.66 -3.70
CA ILE A 139 1.70 -8.90 -2.44
C ILE A 139 2.29 -9.80 -1.35
N PRO A 140 3.26 -9.32 -0.54
CA PRO A 140 3.82 -10.10 0.56
C PRO A 140 2.71 -10.66 1.45
N LYS A 141 2.70 -11.98 1.63
CA LYS A 141 1.65 -12.67 2.39
C LYS A 141 1.82 -12.44 3.88
N LEU A 142 0.70 -12.32 4.58
CA LEU A 142 0.67 -12.34 6.04
C LEU A 142 1.10 -13.71 6.56
N VAL A 143 2.05 -13.74 7.49
CA VAL A 143 2.58 -14.96 8.08
C VAL A 143 1.76 -15.32 9.33
N GLU A 144 1.32 -16.58 9.38
CA GLU A 144 0.56 -17.14 10.52
C GLU A 144 1.42 -17.17 11.78
N ILE A 145 0.87 -16.72 12.91
CA ILE A 145 1.52 -16.82 14.22
C ILE A 145 1.22 -18.20 14.80
N LYS A 146 2.18 -19.13 14.68
CA LYS A 146 2.09 -20.44 15.31
C LYS A 146 2.41 -20.32 16.80
N ARG A 147 1.40 -20.30 17.66
CA ARG A 147 1.59 -20.49 19.12
C ARG A 147 1.60 -21.99 19.44
N LYS A 148 2.42 -22.40 20.42
CA LYS A 148 2.25 -23.71 21.04
C LYS A 148 0.85 -23.73 21.66
N PRO A 149 0.05 -24.80 21.46
CA PRO A 149 -1.28 -24.87 22.04
C PRO A 149 -1.13 -24.81 23.56
N ASN A 150 -1.72 -23.79 24.17
CA ASN A 150 -2.02 -23.88 25.60
C ASN A 150 -3.06 -25.00 25.76
N SER A 151 -2.97 -25.73 26.87
CA SER A 151 -3.77 -26.92 27.19
C SER A 151 -5.13 -26.97 26.48
N ARG A 152 -5.28 -27.92 25.54
CA ARG A 152 -6.57 -28.20 24.88
C ARG A 152 -7.50 -28.79 25.93
N LEU A 153 -8.65 -28.16 26.12
CA LEU A 153 -9.72 -28.70 26.94
C LEU A 153 -10.69 -29.47 26.03
N ASP A 154 -11.28 -30.53 26.57
CA ASP A 154 -12.31 -31.27 25.85
C ASP A 154 -13.46 -30.32 25.45
N PRO A 155 -13.95 -30.35 24.19
CA PRO A 155 -15.11 -29.56 23.77
C PRO A 155 -16.34 -29.69 24.66
N HIS A 156 -16.49 -30.79 25.40
CA HIS A 156 -17.57 -31.00 26.37
C HIS A 156 -17.59 -29.97 27.52
N PHE A 157 -16.44 -29.34 27.83
CA PHE A 157 -16.35 -28.27 28.83
C PHE A 157 -16.83 -26.91 28.30
N LEU A 158 -16.92 -26.72 26.98
CA LEU A 158 -17.31 -25.45 26.38
C LEU A 158 -18.79 -25.13 26.69
N ASN A 159 -19.04 -23.97 27.29
CA ASN A 159 -20.39 -23.49 27.62
C ASN A 159 -21.20 -24.47 28.51
N ASN A 160 -20.50 -25.22 29.37
CA ASN A 160 -21.11 -26.17 30.28
C ASN A 160 -21.38 -25.54 31.65
N LYS A 161 -22.65 -25.41 32.03
CA LYS A 161 -23.08 -24.77 33.28
C LYS A 161 -22.55 -25.45 34.53
N ASP A 162 -22.52 -26.79 34.55
CA ASP A 162 -22.26 -27.56 35.78
C ASP A 162 -20.77 -27.59 36.15
N MET A 163 -19.89 -27.30 35.17
CA MET A 163 -18.44 -27.37 35.34
C MET A 163 -17.74 -26.02 35.29
N SER A 164 -18.48 -24.93 35.07
CA SER A 164 -17.92 -23.58 34.92
C SER A 164 -17.87 -22.79 36.23
N ASP A 165 -16.83 -21.95 36.37
CA ASP A 165 -16.59 -21.10 37.55
C ASP A 165 -16.73 -19.59 37.24
N VAL A 166 -17.11 -19.24 36.01
CA VAL A 166 -17.50 -17.90 35.57
C VAL A 166 -18.64 -17.95 34.56
N THR A 167 -19.50 -16.93 34.57
CA THR A 167 -20.56 -16.73 33.58
C THR A 167 -20.41 -15.37 32.92
N PHE A 168 -20.39 -15.33 31.59
CA PHE A 168 -20.49 -14.09 30.83
C PHE A 168 -21.94 -13.85 30.40
N LEU A 169 -22.37 -12.60 30.35
CA LEU A 169 -23.64 -12.20 29.77
C LEU A 169 -23.35 -11.53 28.43
N VAL A 170 -23.71 -12.20 27.33
CA VAL A 170 -23.46 -11.73 25.96
C VAL A 170 -24.80 -11.61 25.26
N GLU A 171 -25.16 -10.40 24.82
CA GLU A 171 -26.51 -10.11 24.27
C GLU A 171 -27.66 -10.60 25.20
N GLY A 172 -27.47 -10.44 26.51
CA GLY A 172 -28.45 -10.91 27.51
C GLY A 172 -28.52 -12.42 27.71
N LYS A 173 -27.69 -13.22 27.02
CA LYS A 173 -27.64 -14.68 27.15
C LYS A 173 -26.42 -15.12 27.97
N PRO A 174 -26.57 -16.08 28.90
CA PRO A 174 -25.44 -16.61 29.66
C PRO A 174 -24.50 -17.43 28.77
N PHE A 175 -23.20 -17.29 29.03
CA PHE A 175 -22.14 -18.10 28.46
C PHE A 175 -21.22 -18.59 29.58
N TYR A 176 -21.13 -19.90 29.77
CA TYR A 176 -20.40 -20.52 30.88
C TYR A 176 -18.94 -20.81 30.47
N ALA A 177 -17.97 -20.46 31.32
CA ALA A 177 -16.56 -20.68 31.02
C ALA A 177 -15.70 -20.96 32.26
N HIS A 178 -14.41 -21.25 32.03
CA HIS A 178 -13.43 -21.59 33.07
C HIS A 178 -12.39 -20.47 33.25
N LYS A 179 -12.29 -19.89 34.45
CA LYS A 179 -11.34 -18.84 34.79
C LYS A 179 -9.91 -19.26 34.46
N VAL A 180 -9.51 -20.46 34.83
CA VAL A 180 -8.13 -20.95 34.61
C VAL A 180 -7.69 -20.89 33.14
N LEU A 181 -8.59 -21.22 32.21
CA LEU A 181 -8.32 -21.13 30.76
C LEU A 181 -8.16 -19.66 30.34
N LEU A 182 -9.07 -18.80 30.79
CA LEU A 182 -9.11 -17.40 30.38
C LEU A 182 -7.92 -16.60 30.94
N PHE A 183 -7.53 -16.87 32.18
CA PHE A 183 -6.36 -16.26 32.84
C PHE A 183 -5.05 -16.58 32.12
N THR A 184 -4.92 -17.80 31.58
CA THR A 184 -3.70 -18.25 30.90
C THR A 184 -3.67 -17.83 29.43
N ALA A 185 -4.82 -17.65 28.79
CA ALA A 185 -4.88 -17.34 27.36
C ALA A 185 -4.79 -15.86 27.01
N SER A 186 -5.25 -14.95 27.88
CA SER A 186 -5.32 -13.51 27.56
C SER A 186 -5.19 -12.61 28.78
N ASN A 187 -4.32 -11.59 28.65
CA ASN A 187 -4.20 -10.52 29.63
C ASN A 187 -5.49 -9.72 29.77
N ARG A 188 -6.24 -9.52 28.69
CA ARG A 188 -7.54 -8.84 28.75
C ARG A 188 -8.53 -9.62 29.61
N PHE A 189 -8.65 -10.93 29.40
CA PHE A 189 -9.53 -11.75 30.22
C PHE A 189 -9.08 -11.78 31.68
N LYS A 190 -7.77 -11.89 31.94
CA LYS A 190 -7.19 -11.76 33.29
C LYS A 190 -7.61 -10.46 33.97
N SER A 191 -7.52 -9.31 33.28
CA SER A 191 -7.97 -8.01 33.82
C SER A 191 -9.49 -7.95 34.04
N LEU A 192 -10.29 -8.50 33.14
CA LEU A 192 -11.76 -8.56 33.30
C LEU A 192 -12.16 -9.37 34.53
N LEU A 193 -11.44 -10.44 34.83
CA LEU A 193 -11.71 -11.34 35.96
C LEU A 193 -11.13 -10.83 37.29
N ALA A 194 -9.98 -10.15 37.29
CA ALA A 194 -9.30 -9.69 38.51
C ALA A 194 -9.98 -8.50 39.18
N ASN A 195 -10.75 -7.68 38.45
CA ASN A 195 -11.36 -6.45 38.96
C ASN A 195 -12.67 -6.68 39.75
N ARG A 196 -12.89 -7.87 40.32
CA ARG A 196 -14.15 -8.22 41.01
C ARG A 196 -13.93 -8.86 42.38
N PRO A 197 -14.71 -8.46 43.42
CA PRO A 197 -14.59 -9.02 44.76
C PRO A 197 -15.03 -10.49 44.81
N CYS A 198 -14.35 -11.29 45.66
CA CYS A 198 -14.71 -12.68 45.93
C CYS A 198 -16.11 -12.77 46.57
N GLY A 199 -17.01 -13.57 46.00
CA GLY A 199 -18.24 -14.02 46.70
C GLY A 199 -19.54 -13.92 45.91
N GLU A 200 -19.60 -13.13 44.84
CA GLU A 200 -20.77 -13.08 43.96
C GLU A 200 -20.56 -14.00 42.75
N ASN A 201 -21.61 -14.73 42.35
CA ASN A 201 -21.67 -15.42 41.06
C ASN A 201 -21.23 -14.42 39.99
N THR A 202 -20.00 -14.56 39.50
CA THR A 202 -19.33 -13.52 38.72
C THR A 202 -19.94 -13.49 37.33
N CYS A 203 -21.02 -12.71 37.18
CA CYS A 203 -21.67 -12.44 35.92
C CYS A 203 -20.96 -11.25 35.26
N ILE A 204 -20.27 -11.49 34.15
CA ILE A 204 -19.50 -10.47 33.44
C ILE A 204 -20.21 -10.14 32.14
N GLU A 205 -20.72 -8.91 32.04
CA GLU A 205 -21.32 -8.44 30.81
C GLU A 205 -20.25 -8.17 29.74
N ILE A 206 -20.46 -8.74 28.55
CA ILE A 206 -19.67 -8.44 27.36
C ILE A 206 -20.56 -7.65 26.41
N SER A 207 -20.35 -6.34 26.37
CA SER A 207 -20.99 -5.44 25.43
C SER A 207 -20.27 -5.47 24.07
N ASN A 208 -21.00 -5.14 23.00
CA ASN A 208 -20.46 -4.93 21.64
C ASN A 208 -19.80 -6.16 20.98
N VAL A 209 -20.15 -7.38 21.43
CA VAL A 209 -19.78 -8.63 20.76
C VAL A 209 -21.04 -9.49 20.64
N LYS A 210 -21.34 -9.97 19.44
CA LYS A 210 -22.48 -10.88 19.22
C LYS A 210 -22.22 -12.23 19.88
N TYR A 211 -23.28 -12.90 20.33
CA TYR A 211 -23.16 -14.18 21.04
C TYR A 211 -22.39 -15.24 20.24
N HIS A 212 -22.66 -15.37 18.94
CA HIS A 212 -21.98 -16.37 18.09
C HIS A 212 -20.51 -16.03 17.85
N ILE A 213 -20.14 -14.75 17.81
CA ILE A 213 -18.73 -14.31 17.71
C ILE A 213 -17.99 -14.63 19.01
N PHE A 214 -18.62 -14.37 20.16
CA PHE A 214 -18.04 -14.74 21.45
C PHE A 214 -17.88 -16.27 21.58
N GLN A 215 -18.83 -17.03 21.05
CA GLN A 215 -18.72 -18.49 20.97
C GLN A 215 -17.51 -18.92 20.13
N LEU A 216 -17.24 -18.29 18.99
CA LEU A 216 -16.03 -18.56 18.17
C LEU A 216 -14.75 -18.24 18.95
N VAL A 217 -14.70 -17.11 19.66
CA VAL A 217 -13.57 -16.76 20.53
C VAL A 217 -13.35 -17.85 21.58
N MET A 218 -14.41 -18.32 22.23
CA MET A 218 -14.30 -19.39 23.23
C MET A 218 -13.90 -20.72 22.60
N GLN A 219 -14.43 -21.09 21.43
CA GLN A 219 -13.99 -22.28 20.70
C GLN A 219 -12.48 -22.24 20.41
N TYR A 220 -11.95 -21.10 19.96
CA TYR A 220 -10.52 -20.91 19.76
C TYR A 220 -9.71 -21.20 21.03
N LEU A 221 -10.18 -20.69 22.17
CA LEU A 221 -9.51 -20.90 23.46
C LEU A 221 -9.54 -22.36 23.92
N TYR A 222 -10.68 -23.04 23.82
CA TYR A 222 -10.82 -24.43 24.27
C TYR A 222 -10.10 -25.41 23.34
N PHE A 223 -10.18 -25.18 22.03
CA PHE A 223 -9.56 -26.07 21.04
C PHE A 223 -8.05 -25.89 20.94
N GLY A 224 -7.52 -24.79 21.48
CA GLY A 224 -6.10 -24.48 21.56
C GLY A 224 -5.49 -23.96 20.25
N GLY A 225 -6.30 -23.49 19.31
CA GLY A 225 -5.86 -23.03 17.99
C GLY A 225 -7.01 -22.85 17.01
N THR A 226 -6.68 -22.45 15.78
CA THR A 226 -7.66 -22.14 14.71
C THR A 226 -7.99 -23.32 13.80
N ASP A 227 -7.26 -24.43 13.88
CA ASP A 227 -7.41 -25.59 12.99
C ASP A 227 -8.83 -26.19 12.99
N ALA A 228 -9.53 -26.14 14.12
CA ALA A 228 -10.87 -26.67 14.30
C ALA A 228 -11.97 -25.60 14.24
N LEU A 229 -11.63 -24.35 13.92
CA LEU A 229 -12.60 -23.25 13.87
C LEU A 229 -13.24 -23.15 12.49
N HIS A 230 -14.57 -23.14 12.47
CA HIS A 230 -15.33 -22.83 11.27
C HIS A 230 -15.74 -21.36 11.27
N ILE A 231 -14.95 -20.52 10.61
CA ILE A 231 -15.20 -19.07 10.50
C ILE A 231 -15.84 -18.79 9.14
N ARG A 232 -17.06 -18.27 9.13
CA ARG A 232 -17.72 -17.84 7.90
C ARG A 232 -17.17 -16.49 7.46
N ASN A 233 -17.08 -16.25 6.15
CA ASN A 233 -16.59 -14.97 5.61
C ASN A 233 -17.34 -13.74 6.17
N SER A 234 -18.65 -13.86 6.42
CA SER A 234 -19.46 -12.79 7.02
C SER A 234 -19.09 -12.45 8.46
N ASP A 235 -18.46 -13.38 9.19
CA ASP A 235 -18.14 -13.21 10.62
C ASP A 235 -16.70 -12.73 10.84
N VAL A 236 -15.84 -12.76 9.81
CA VAL A 236 -14.38 -12.55 9.96
C VAL A 236 -14.07 -11.18 10.54
N MET A 237 -14.73 -10.11 10.06
CA MET A 237 -14.46 -8.75 10.50
C MET A 237 -14.90 -8.52 11.96
N GLU A 238 -16.03 -9.11 12.36
CA GLU A 238 -16.50 -9.04 13.75
C GLU A 238 -15.60 -9.87 14.68
N LEU A 239 -15.15 -11.05 14.22
CA LEU A 239 -14.21 -11.88 14.96
C LEU A 239 -12.84 -11.22 15.08
N LEU A 240 -12.37 -10.50 14.04
CA LEU A 240 -11.14 -9.72 14.09
C LEU A 240 -11.22 -8.63 15.17
N SER A 241 -12.34 -7.89 15.22
CA SER A 241 -12.60 -6.89 16.28
C SER A 241 -12.58 -7.53 17.67
N ALA A 242 -13.25 -8.68 17.83
CA ALA A 242 -13.28 -9.41 19.10
C ALA A 242 -11.89 -9.92 19.49
N ALA A 243 -11.12 -10.46 18.54
CA ALA A 243 -9.76 -10.94 18.78
C ALA A 243 -8.84 -9.79 19.23
N LYS A 244 -8.92 -8.62 18.59
CA LYS A 244 -8.20 -7.41 19.03
C LYS A 244 -8.64 -6.98 20.43
N PHE A 245 -9.94 -6.90 20.69
CA PHE A 245 -10.49 -6.52 21.99
C PHE A 245 -10.03 -7.44 23.13
N PHE A 246 -10.08 -8.76 22.90
CA PHE A 246 -9.61 -9.77 23.85
C PHE A 246 -8.10 -10.02 23.80
N GLN A 247 -7.33 -9.25 23.02
CA GLN A 247 -5.87 -9.36 22.90
C GLN A 247 -5.40 -10.76 22.51
N LEU A 248 -6.12 -11.41 21.59
CA LEU A 248 -5.84 -12.74 21.06
C LEU A 248 -5.08 -12.63 19.74
N GLU A 249 -3.80 -12.26 19.81
CA GLU A 249 -2.95 -11.94 18.67
C GLU A 249 -2.92 -13.02 17.56
N ALA A 250 -2.81 -14.30 17.91
CA ALA A 250 -2.79 -15.37 16.91
C ALA A 250 -4.15 -15.54 16.20
N LEU A 251 -5.27 -15.37 16.92
CA LEU A 251 -6.60 -15.36 16.32
C LEU A 251 -6.80 -14.11 15.46
N GLN A 252 -6.30 -12.96 15.90
CA GLN A 252 -6.30 -11.73 15.11
C GLN A 252 -5.56 -11.94 13.79
N ARG A 253 -4.32 -12.44 13.83
CA ARG A 253 -3.53 -12.76 12.63
C ARG A 253 -4.24 -13.75 11.70
N HIS A 254 -4.89 -14.76 12.26
CA HIS A 254 -5.65 -15.71 11.48
C HIS A 254 -6.81 -15.04 10.72
N CYS A 255 -7.56 -14.16 11.40
CA CYS A 255 -8.61 -13.38 10.76
C CYS A 255 -8.05 -12.44 9.68
N GLU A 256 -6.93 -11.77 9.93
CA GLU A 256 -6.24 -10.94 8.92
C GLU A 256 -5.87 -11.76 7.67
N ILE A 257 -5.39 -12.99 7.85
CA ILE A 257 -5.07 -13.91 6.75
C ILE A 257 -6.33 -14.29 5.96
N ILE A 258 -7.45 -14.57 6.64
CA ILE A 258 -8.73 -14.84 5.96
C ILE A 258 -9.19 -13.61 5.16
N CYS A 259 -9.11 -12.40 5.73
CA CYS A 259 -9.41 -11.16 5.02
C CYS A 259 -8.54 -11.00 3.78
N SER A 260 -7.23 -11.22 3.91
CA SER A 260 -6.28 -11.10 2.80
C SER A 260 -6.57 -12.04 1.62
N LYS A 261 -7.21 -13.19 1.88
CA LYS A 261 -7.59 -14.17 0.85
C LYS A 261 -8.93 -13.86 0.18
N ASN A 262 -9.84 -13.21 0.89
CA ASN A 262 -11.21 -12.95 0.45
C ASN A 262 -11.43 -11.53 -0.07
N ILE A 263 -10.46 -10.63 0.10
CA ILE A 263 -10.53 -9.25 -0.40
C ILE A 263 -10.73 -9.22 -1.91
N ASN A 264 -11.59 -8.31 -2.36
CA ASN A 264 -11.84 -8.04 -3.78
C ASN A 264 -12.07 -6.53 -4.01
N THR A 265 -12.23 -6.12 -5.27
CA THR A 265 -12.39 -4.71 -5.64
C THR A 265 -13.64 -4.05 -5.06
N GLU A 266 -14.68 -4.82 -4.74
CA GLU A 266 -15.93 -4.30 -4.17
C GLU A 266 -15.84 -4.11 -2.65
N THR A 267 -15.15 -5.01 -1.95
CA THR A 267 -15.08 -5.05 -0.48
C THR A 267 -13.84 -4.36 0.11
N CYS A 268 -12.81 -4.12 -0.71
CA CYS A 268 -11.49 -3.66 -0.24
C CYS A 268 -11.52 -2.35 0.56
N VAL A 269 -12.34 -1.37 0.16
CA VAL A 269 -12.45 -0.07 0.86
C VAL A 269 -13.09 -0.23 2.24
N GLU A 270 -14.16 -1.01 2.36
CA GLU A 270 -14.82 -1.28 3.63
C GLU A 270 -13.88 -2.01 4.60
N ILE A 271 -13.22 -3.06 4.11
CA ILE A 271 -12.25 -3.84 4.90
C ILE A 271 -11.09 -2.93 5.36
N TYR A 272 -10.60 -2.04 4.49
CA TYR A 272 -9.53 -1.10 4.81
C TYR A 272 -9.92 -0.12 5.92
N ASN A 273 -11.10 0.50 5.83
CA ASN A 273 -11.61 1.43 6.85
C ASN A 273 -11.74 0.75 8.21
N HIS A 274 -12.27 -0.47 8.24
CA HIS A 274 -12.36 -1.25 9.48
C HIS A 274 -10.98 -1.64 10.02
N THR A 275 -10.03 -1.98 9.14
CA THR A 275 -8.65 -2.28 9.50
C THR A 275 -7.94 -1.08 10.13
N LYS A 276 -8.16 0.13 9.59
CA LYS A 276 -7.64 1.38 10.18
C LYS A 276 -8.29 1.67 11.52
N PHE A 277 -9.60 1.45 11.66
CA PHE A 277 -10.29 1.60 12.94
C PHE A 277 -9.74 0.66 14.04
N LEU A 278 -9.39 -0.58 13.68
CA LEU A 278 -8.82 -1.57 14.61
C LEU A 278 -7.33 -1.40 14.90
N ASP A 279 -6.65 -0.49 14.19
CA ASP A 279 -5.19 -0.35 14.22
C ASP A 279 -4.49 -1.71 13.99
N ALA A 280 -4.76 -2.30 12.82
CA ALA A 280 -4.18 -3.54 12.35
C ALA A 280 -3.20 -3.27 11.17
N PRO A 281 -1.94 -2.86 11.48
CA PRO A 281 -1.04 -2.29 10.47
C PRO A 281 -0.58 -3.29 9.40
N ASP A 282 -0.42 -4.57 9.76
CA ASP A 282 0.02 -5.60 8.81
C ASP A 282 -1.06 -5.87 7.75
N LEU A 283 -2.33 -5.97 8.16
CA LEU A 283 -3.44 -6.08 7.22
C LEU A 283 -3.61 -4.78 6.40
N ALA A 284 -3.42 -3.61 7.01
CA ALA A 284 -3.49 -2.34 6.28
C ALA A 284 -2.45 -2.28 5.15
N SER A 285 -1.20 -2.64 5.44
CA SER A 285 -0.11 -2.71 4.45
C SER A 285 -0.42 -3.70 3.32
N TYR A 286 -1.02 -4.86 3.65
CA TYR A 286 -1.48 -5.81 2.65
C TYR A 286 -2.54 -5.20 1.72
N ILE A 287 -3.55 -4.53 2.29
CA ILE A 287 -4.64 -3.91 1.53
C ILE A 287 -4.13 -2.72 0.70
N GLU A 288 -3.19 -1.93 1.21
CA GLU A 288 -2.52 -0.88 0.45
C GLU A 288 -1.75 -1.45 -0.75
N GLY A 289 -1.10 -2.60 -0.59
CA GLY A 289 -0.52 -3.36 -1.71
C GLY A 289 -1.57 -3.84 -2.70
N PHE A 290 -2.75 -4.26 -2.23
CA PHE A 290 -3.88 -4.64 -3.08
C PHE A 290 -4.43 -3.44 -3.86
N PHE A 291 -4.53 -2.28 -3.21
CA PHE A 291 -4.92 -1.03 -3.86
C PHE A 291 -3.94 -0.66 -4.97
N LEU A 292 -2.64 -0.64 -4.70
CA LEU A 292 -1.61 -0.32 -5.70
C LEU A 292 -1.64 -1.29 -6.88
N LYS A 293 -1.91 -2.58 -6.66
CA LYS A 293 -2.00 -3.57 -7.75
C LYS A 293 -3.23 -3.42 -8.64
N ASN A 294 -4.33 -2.93 -8.09
CA ASN A 294 -5.61 -2.83 -8.79
C ASN A 294 -6.03 -1.37 -9.04
N MET A 295 -5.11 -0.43 -8.85
CA MET A 295 -5.44 1.00 -8.72
C MET A 295 -6.13 1.55 -9.97
N VAL A 296 -5.75 1.06 -11.15
CA VAL A 296 -6.36 1.44 -12.44
C VAL A 296 -7.85 1.08 -12.51
N ILE A 297 -8.28 -0.01 -11.87
CA ILE A 297 -9.69 -0.41 -11.82
C ILE A 297 -10.38 0.34 -10.67
N LEU A 298 -9.71 0.42 -9.51
CA LEU A 298 -10.29 1.02 -8.31
C LEU A 298 -10.54 2.51 -8.47
N ILE A 299 -9.73 3.24 -9.23
CA ILE A 299 -9.92 4.68 -9.44
C ILE A 299 -11.24 5.02 -10.14
N GLU A 300 -11.87 4.06 -10.82
CA GLU A 300 -13.20 4.22 -11.41
C GLU A 300 -14.35 4.00 -10.40
N LEU A 301 -14.06 3.40 -9.25
CA LEU A 301 -15.04 3.06 -8.23
C LEU A 301 -15.22 4.22 -7.24
N GLU A 302 -16.47 4.66 -7.07
CA GLU A 302 -16.82 5.77 -6.19
C GLU A 302 -16.33 5.60 -4.74
N PRO A 303 -16.44 4.43 -4.08
CA PRO A 303 -15.94 4.26 -2.72
C PRO A 303 -14.43 4.50 -2.60
N PHE A 304 -13.65 4.17 -3.63
CA PHE A 304 -12.21 4.38 -3.63
C PHE A 304 -11.86 5.84 -3.97
N LYS A 305 -12.59 6.50 -4.87
CA LYS A 305 -12.46 7.95 -5.10
C LYS A 305 -12.69 8.74 -3.81
N GLN A 306 -13.76 8.44 -3.08
CA GLN A 306 -14.05 9.06 -1.78
C GLN A 306 -12.92 8.80 -0.78
N LEU A 307 -12.42 7.57 -0.70
CA LEU A 307 -11.29 7.24 0.15
C LEU A 307 -10.03 8.07 -0.17
N LEU A 308 -9.73 8.30 -1.45
CA LEU A 308 -8.56 9.06 -1.89
C LEU A 308 -8.70 10.58 -1.72
N TYR A 309 -9.90 11.13 -1.97
CA TYR A 309 -10.09 12.58 -2.09
C TYR A 309 -10.78 13.23 -0.88
N ASP A 310 -11.62 12.50 -0.15
CA ASP A 310 -12.45 13.07 0.93
C ASP A 310 -11.81 12.96 2.32
N THR A 311 -10.52 12.60 2.40
CA THR A 311 -9.82 12.49 3.69
C THR A 311 -9.78 13.86 4.41
N PRO A 312 -10.40 14.02 5.59
CA PRO A 312 -10.38 15.29 6.33
C PRO A 312 -8.97 15.61 6.80
N ALA A 313 -8.55 16.87 6.63
CA ALA A 313 -7.21 17.36 6.99
C ALA A 313 -6.82 17.13 8.48
N ASP A 314 -7.81 16.97 9.37
CA ASP A 314 -7.61 16.83 10.83
C ASP A 314 -7.59 15.37 11.32
N SER A 315 -7.46 14.39 10.43
CA SER A 315 -7.40 12.97 10.81
C SER A 315 -5.95 12.43 10.73
N PRO A 316 -5.16 12.50 11.82
CA PRO A 316 -3.71 12.22 11.83
C PRO A 316 -3.32 10.75 11.55
N GLY A 317 -4.26 9.89 11.14
CA GLY A 317 -4.03 8.49 10.77
C GLY A 317 -4.71 8.05 9.47
N ALA A 318 -5.31 8.97 8.70
CA ALA A 318 -6.21 8.61 7.60
C ALA A 318 -5.73 9.00 6.19
N ASP A 319 -4.51 9.52 6.03
CA ASP A 319 -4.02 9.86 4.70
C ASP A 319 -3.65 8.60 3.90
N VAL A 320 -4.62 8.09 3.17
CA VAL A 320 -4.48 6.89 2.33
C VAL A 320 -3.41 7.09 1.27
N LEU A 321 -3.28 8.29 0.69
CA LEU A 321 -2.25 8.57 -0.30
C LEU A 321 -0.85 8.46 0.31
N GLN A 322 -0.65 8.98 1.53
CA GLN A 322 0.62 8.83 2.24
C GLN A 322 0.94 7.36 2.57
N ALA A 323 -0.09 6.58 2.94
CA ALA A 323 0.07 5.16 3.22
C ALA A 323 0.43 4.37 1.95
N LEU A 324 -0.26 4.63 0.83
CA LEU A 324 0.05 4.08 -0.49
C LEU A 324 1.46 4.45 -0.94
N GLU A 325 1.86 5.71 -0.79
CA GLU A 325 3.20 6.19 -1.10
C GLU A 325 4.26 5.42 -0.31
N LYS A 326 4.08 5.27 1.01
CA LYS A 326 4.99 4.51 1.88
C LYS A 326 5.07 3.04 1.45
N THR A 327 3.93 2.41 1.17
CA THR A 327 3.88 1.00 0.75
C THR A 327 4.53 0.80 -0.62
N LEU A 328 4.33 1.73 -1.56
CA LEU A 328 5.00 1.72 -2.85
C LEU A 328 6.51 1.96 -2.73
N ALA A 329 6.94 2.90 -1.88
CA ALA A 329 8.35 3.17 -1.59
C ALA A 329 9.08 1.93 -1.06
N ILE A 330 8.48 1.23 -0.10
CA ILE A 330 9.02 -0.04 0.44
C ILE A 330 9.13 -1.07 -0.68
N ARG A 331 8.11 -1.17 -1.54
CA ARG A 331 8.07 -2.12 -2.64
C ARG A 331 9.16 -1.87 -3.68
N ILE A 332 9.30 -0.62 -4.15
CA ILE A 332 10.33 -0.21 -5.10
C ILE A 332 11.73 -0.50 -4.54
N ARG A 333 11.98 -0.12 -3.27
CA ARG A 333 13.26 -0.39 -2.61
C ARG A 333 13.59 -1.88 -2.56
N SER A 334 12.60 -2.71 -2.25
CA SER A 334 12.77 -4.16 -2.17
C SER A 334 13.11 -4.78 -3.53
N ILE A 335 12.49 -4.30 -4.62
CA ILE A 335 12.61 -4.91 -5.95
C ILE A 335 13.81 -4.33 -6.73
N HIS A 336 13.93 -3.00 -6.78
CA HIS A 336 14.83 -2.32 -7.70
C HIS A 336 16.11 -1.80 -7.03
N LEU A 337 16.05 -1.41 -5.75
CA LEU A 337 17.15 -0.72 -5.06
C LEU A 337 17.91 -1.61 -4.06
N SER A 338 17.47 -2.86 -3.87
CA SER A 338 18.20 -3.78 -3.01
C SER A 338 19.50 -4.22 -3.69
N SER A 339 20.64 -3.95 -3.04
CA SER A 339 22.00 -4.27 -3.51
C SER A 339 22.19 -5.77 -3.84
N SER A 340 21.29 -6.61 -3.34
CA SER A 340 21.18 -8.03 -3.64
C SER A 340 20.13 -8.30 -4.74
N LYS A 341 20.49 -8.09 -6.02
CA LYS A 341 19.76 -8.63 -7.20
C LYS A 341 19.75 -10.18 -7.25
N GLY A 342 19.72 -10.87 -6.10
CA GLY A 342 19.86 -12.32 -5.99
C GLY A 342 19.21 -12.99 -4.79
N SER A 343 18.39 -12.30 -3.98
CA SER A 343 17.70 -12.99 -2.88
C SER A 343 16.40 -12.32 -2.45
N VAL A 344 15.37 -12.32 -3.30
CA VAL A 344 13.98 -12.29 -2.83
C VAL A 344 13.16 -13.23 -3.73
N VAL A 345 12.82 -14.40 -3.18
CA VAL A 345 11.80 -15.35 -3.67
C VAL A 345 10.54 -15.16 -2.85
#